data_AF-A0A2W1L8H0-F1
#
_entry.id   AF-A0A2W1L8H0-F1
#
_cell.length_a   1.000
_cell.length_b   1.000
_cell.length_c   1.000
_cell.angle_alpha   90.00
_cell.angle_beta   90.00
_cell.angle_gamma   90.00
#
_symmetry.space_group_name_H-M   'P 1'
#
loop_
_entity.id
_entity.type
_entity.pdbx_description
1 polymer ?
#
loop_
_entity_poly.entity_id
_entity_poly.type
_entity_poly.pdbx_seq_one_letter_code
_entity_poly.pdbx_strand_id
1 'polypeptide(L)' 'MSNDLLDEQVCPYCGYEVGDHLSNWSDETEHVECGRCRKTYAVAAEYQFLGFKVEKMCIECGEVESECFCEEGDEQ' A
#
# COMPACT_ATOMS: atom_id res chain seq x y z
N MET A 1 12.91 -6.98 -14.26
CA MET A 1 13.01 -5.72 -13.49
C MET A 1 12.15 -5.96 -12.26
N SER A 2 12.80 -6.34 -11.17
CA SER A 2 12.12 -6.71 -9.92
C SER A 2 11.64 -5.42 -9.27
N ASN A 3 10.32 -5.30 -9.14
CA ASN A 3 9.64 -4.16 -8.53
C ASN A 3 9.56 -4.44 -7.02
N ASP A 4 10.71 -4.48 -6.37
CA ASP A 4 10.78 -4.64 -4.92
C ASP A 4 10.71 -3.23 -4.32
N LEU A 5 9.49 -2.77 -4.03
CA LEU A 5 9.30 -1.66 -3.09
C LEU A 5 9.91 -2.13 -1.78
N LEU A 6 11.13 -1.67 -1.48
CA LEU A 6 11.87 -2.07 -0.30
C LEU A 6 11.07 -1.63 0.93
N ASP A 7 10.64 -2.60 1.76
CA ASP A 7 10.13 -2.36 3.12
C ASP A 7 11.19 -1.70 4.02
N GLU A 8 12.45 -1.67 3.57
CA GLU A 8 13.59 -1.14 4.31
C GLU A 8 13.91 0.31 3.90
N GLN A 9 13.75 1.23 4.86
CA GLN A 9 14.15 2.63 4.68
C GLN A 9 15.66 2.78 4.85
N VAL A 10 16.34 3.40 3.89
CA VAL A 10 17.78 3.66 3.99
C VAL A 10 18.03 5.15 4.23
N CYS A 11 18.79 5.48 5.28
CA CYS A 11 19.14 6.87 5.57
C CYS A 11 19.95 7.48 4.41
N PRO A 12 19.47 8.57 3.78
CA PRO A 12 20.11 9.16 2.60
C PRO A 12 21.47 9.81 2.90
N TYR A 13 21.78 10.04 4.19
CA TYR A 13 23.02 10.70 4.59
C TYR A 13 24.16 9.74 4.94
N CYS A 14 23.85 8.54 5.42
CA CYS A 14 24.88 7.61 5.91
C CYS A 14 24.71 6.16 5.46
N GLY A 15 23.66 5.86 4.68
CA GLY A 15 23.39 4.52 4.15
C GLY A 15 23.02 3.48 5.21
N TYR A 16 22.63 3.92 6.41
CA TYR A 16 22.19 3.02 7.47
C TYR A 16 20.73 2.61 7.23
N GLU A 17 20.47 1.31 7.22
CA GLU A 17 19.13 0.73 7.17
C GLU A 17 18.37 1.04 8.47
N VAL A 18 17.27 1.76 8.34
CA VAL A 18 16.33 2.07 9.40
C VAL A 18 15.22 1.05 9.29
N GLY A 19 15.16 0.14 10.27
CA GLY A 19 14.26 -1.01 10.23
C GLY A 19 12.78 -0.62 10.11
N ASP A 20 12.04 -1.54 9.52
CA ASP A 20 10.64 -1.58 9.05
C ASP A 20 9.53 -1.01 9.98
N HIS A 21 9.86 -0.64 11.22
CA HIS A 21 8.91 -0.16 12.22
C HIS A 21 8.45 1.30 12.00
N LEU A 22 8.90 1.92 10.90
CA LEU A 22 8.50 3.27 10.48
C LEU A 22 7.90 3.25 9.06
N SER A 23 7.51 2.08 8.54
CA SER A 23 6.84 1.95 7.25
C SER A 23 5.53 2.72 7.30
N ASN A 24 5.59 3.92 6.70
CA ASN A 24 4.52 4.89 6.70
C ASN A 24 3.46 4.42 5.70
N TRP A 25 2.41 3.78 6.22
CA TRP A 25 1.23 3.39 5.45
C TRP A 25 0.28 4.57 5.22
N SER A 26 0.59 5.76 5.76
CA SER A 26 -0.21 6.96 5.56
C SER A 26 0.23 7.73 4.32
N ASP A 27 -0.71 8.43 3.69
CA ASP A 27 -0.44 9.34 2.57
C ASP A 27 0.36 10.59 2.97
N GLU A 28 0.70 10.75 4.26
CA GLU A 28 1.37 11.95 4.77
C GLU A 28 2.90 11.84 4.70
N THR A 29 3.59 12.98 4.57
CA THR A 29 5.05 13.02 4.69
C THR A 29 5.46 13.01 6.15
N GLU A 30 6.23 12.02 6.58
CA GLU A 30 6.77 11.89 7.93
C GLU A 30 8.25 12.29 8.00
N HIS A 31 8.71 12.73 9.17
CA HIS A 31 10.10 13.09 9.41
C HIS A 31 10.76 12.05 10.33
N VAL A 32 11.80 11.38 9.83
CA VAL A 32 12.52 10.32 10.54
C VAL A 32 13.93 10.79 10.91
N GLU A 33 14.31 10.66 12.18
CA GLU A 33 15.70 10.88 12.62
C GLU A 33 16.51 9.58 12.51
N CYS A 34 17.62 9.62 11.78
CA CYS A 34 18.53 8.48 11.72
C CYS A 34 19.21 8.23 13.07
N GLY A 35 19.01 7.06 13.68
CA GLY A 35 19.66 6.70 14.94
C GLY A 35 21.19 6.66 14.90
N ARG A 36 21.81 6.54 13.71
CA ARG A 36 23.27 6.51 13.52
C ARG A 36 23.89 7.88 13.32
N CYS A 37 23.43 8.63 12.31
CA CYS A 37 24.03 9.92 11.95
C CYS A 37 23.28 11.13 12.54
N ARG A 38 22.15 10.90 13.23
CA ARG A 38 21.33 11.92 13.92
C ARG A 38 20.77 13.00 13.00
N LYS A 39 20.75 12.76 11.68
CA LYS A 39 20.13 13.65 10.70
C LYS A 39 18.70 13.22 10.46
N THR A 40 17.81 14.20 10.35
CA THR A 40 16.41 14.01 9.99
C THR A 40 16.24 14.03 8.48
N TYR A 41 15.40 13.13 7.96
CA TYR A 41 14.99 13.10 6.56
C TYR A 41 13.47 12.88 6.47
N ALA A 42 12.88 13.28 5.35
CA ALA A 42 11.46 13.10 5.10
C ALA A 42 11.23 11.77 4.36
N VAL A 43 10.16 11.08 4.70
CA VAL A 43 9.68 9.86 4.03
C VAL A 43 8.22 10.03 3.66
N ALA A 44 7.85 9.58 2.46
CA ALA A 44 6.47 9.58 1.98
C ALA A 44 6.24 8.28 1.23
N ALA A 45 5.03 7.73 1.33
CA ALA A 45 4.66 6.57 0.54
C ALA A 45 4.58 6.94 -0.95
N GLU A 46 5.19 6.13 -1.80
CA GLU A 46 5.06 6.27 -3.25
C GLU A 46 3.97 5.31 -3.75
N TYR A 47 2.87 5.89 -4.22
CA TYR A 47 1.77 5.13 -4.81
C TYR A 47 1.93 5.10 -6.33
N GLN A 48 1.87 3.90 -6.90
CA GLN A 48 1.75 3.73 -8.34
C GLN A 48 0.29 3.43 -8.70
N PHE A 49 -0.29 4.23 -9.60
CA PHE A 49 -1.57 3.87 -10.20
C PHE A 49 -1.39 2.64 -11.10
N LEU A 50 -1.96 1.50 -10.69
CA LEU A 50 -1.88 0.24 -11.44
C LEU A 50 -3.03 0.04 -12.43
N GLY A 51 -4.15 0.75 -12.26
CA GLY A 51 -5.34 0.58 -13.09
C GLY A 51 -6.64 0.58 -12.27
N PHE A 52 -7.73 0.19 -12.93
CA PHE A 52 -9.03 0.00 -12.28
C PHE A 52 -9.34 -1.49 -12.18
N LYS A 53 -9.73 -1.95 -10.99
CA LYS A 53 -10.41 -3.23 -10.85
C LYS A 53 -11.88 -2.98 -11.19
N VAL A 54 -12.35 -3.63 -12.26
CA VAL A 54 -13.75 -3.54 -12.68
C VAL A 54 -14.45 -4.80 -12.20
N GLU A 55 -15.48 -4.64 -11.39
CA GLU A 55 -16.29 -5.74 -10.86
C GLU A 55 -17.74 -5.56 -11.29
N LYS A 56 -18.44 -6.68 -11.44
CA LYS A 56 -19.86 -6.70 -11.74
C LYS A 56 -20.65 -6.40 -10.48
N MET A 57 -21.82 -5.79 -10.66
CA MET A 57 -22.81 -5.61 -9.61
C MET A 57 -23.84 -6.72 -9.74
N CYS A 58 -24.25 -7.33 -8.63
CA CYS A 58 -25.40 -8.20 -8.60
C CYS A 58 -26.66 -7.39 -8.92
N ILE A 59 -27.46 -7.86 -9.88
CA ILE A 59 -28.66 -7.15 -10.34
C ILE A 59 -29.78 -7.22 -9.31
N GLU A 60 -29.77 -8.24 -8.45
CA GLU A 60 -30.85 -8.48 -7.49
C GLU A 60 -30.68 -7.68 -6.19
N CYS A 61 -29.50 -7.73 -5.59
CA CYS A 61 -29.23 -7.02 -4.33
C CYS A 61 -28.50 -5.69 -4.52
N GLY A 62 -27.90 -5.44 -5.69
CA GLY A 62 -27.16 -4.21 -5.94
C GLY A 62 -25.79 -4.13 -5.25
N GLU A 63 -25.32 -5.24 -4.67
CA GLU A 63 -23.97 -5.35 -4.09
C GLU A 63 -22.95 -5.77 -5.17
N VAL A 64 -21.66 -5.54 -4.93
CA VAL A 64 -20.59 -6.05 -5.81
C VAL A 64 -20.64 -7.58 -5.81
N GLU A 65 -20.49 -8.25 -6.95
CA GLU A 65 -20.60 -9.72 -7.04
C GLU A 65 -19.67 -10.46 -6.07
N SER A 66 -18.48 -9.91 -5.78
CA SER A 66 -17.54 -10.50 -4.82
C SER A 66 -18.00 -10.42 -3.36
N GLU A 67 -18.98 -9.57 -3.07
CA GLU A 67 -19.62 -9.38 -1.76
C GLU A 67 -21.10 -9.79 -1.79
N CYS A 68 -21.56 -10.38 -2.91
CA CYS A 68 -22.92 -10.84 -3.09
C CYS A 68 -23.10 -12.20 -2.42
N PHE A 69 -24.17 -12.32 -1.62
CA PHE A 69 -24.59 -13.57 -1.00
C PHE A 69 -25.96 -14.04 -1.51
N CYS A 70 -26.46 -13.47 -2.60
CA CYS A 70 -27.60 -14.04 -3.30
C CYS A 70 -27.21 -15.46 -3.72
N GLU A 71 -28.02 -16.45 -3.37
CA GLU A 71 -27.84 -17.80 -3.89
C GLU A 71 -27.86 -17.69 -5.41
N GLU A 72 -26.79 -18.13 -6.08
CA GLU A 72 -26.82 -18.31 -7.53
C GLU A 72 -27.99 -19.24 -7.79
N GLY A 73 -29.12 -18.69 -8.22
CA GLY A 73 -30.25 -19.50 -8.65
C GLY A 73 -29.76 -20.30 -9.83
N ASP A 74 -29.49 -21.59 -9.60
CA ASP A 74 -29.13 -22.58 -10.60
C ASP A 74 -29.90 -22.31 -11.90
N GLU A 75 -29.19 -21.88 -12.94
CA GLU A 75 -29.73 -21.75 -14.28
C GLU A 75 -30.13 -23.17 -14.76
N GLN A 76 -31.43 -23.46 -14.73
CA GLN A 76 -32.06 -24.62 -15.40
C GLN A 76 -32.36 -24.32 -16.86
#